data_AF-A0A7V5F1F9-F1
#
_entry.id   AF-A0A7V5F1F9-F1
#
_cell.length_a   1.000
_cell.length_b   1.000
_cell.length_c   1.000
_cell.angle_alpha   90.00
_cell.angle_beta   90.00
_cell.angle_gamma   90.00
#
_symmetry.space_group_name_H-M   'P 1'
#
loop_
_entity.id
_entity.type
_entity.pdbx_description
1 polymer ?
#
loop_
_entity_poly.entity_id
_entity_poly.type
_entity_poly.pdbx_seq_one_letter_code
_entity_poly.pdbx_strand_id
1 'polypeptide(L)'
;MLTVNVPDRLTDKINGFARIVCQTPEEYLIELIEERIEHDSAYNETAYLAKSEINRKRLDRAVKDIRAGKYEVHGLINEND
;
A
#
# COMPACT_ATOMS: atom_id res chain seq x y z
N MET A 1 8.17 -26.05 -6.05
CA MET A 1 8.64 -25.35 -4.84
C MET A 1 9.43 -24.14 -5.33
N LEU A 2 8.97 -22.92 -5.02
CA LEU A 2 9.65 -21.69 -5.44
C LEU A 2 10.77 -21.42 -4.43
N THR A 3 12.03 -21.41 -4.88
CA THR A 3 13.18 -21.13 -3.99
C THR A 3 13.68 -19.72 -4.29
N VAL A 4 13.40 -18.78 -3.38
CA VAL A 4 13.84 -17.38 -3.51
C VAL A 4 15.04 -17.18 -2.60
N ASN A 5 16.14 -16.70 -3.17
CA ASN A 5 17.34 -16.38 -2.39
C ASN A 5 17.19 -14.97 -1.82
N VAL A 6 16.95 -14.88 -0.51
CA VAL A 6 16.73 -13.62 0.20
C VAL A 6 18.05 -13.18 0.85
N PRO A 7 18.59 -11.98 0.52
CA PRO A 7 19.82 -11.49 1.15
C PRO A 7 19.67 -11.39 2.68
N ASP A 8 20.73 -11.71 3.42
CA ASP A 8 20.71 -11.74 4.91
C ASP A 8 20.12 -10.46 5.53
N ARG A 9 20.50 -9.30 5.00
CA ARG A 9 20.00 -7.99 5.46
C ARG A 9 18.47 -7.85 5.29
N LEU A 10 17.90 -8.48 4.28
CA LEU A 10 16.46 -8.46 4.05
C LEU A 10 15.76 -9.47 4.98
N THR A 11 16.35 -10.65 5.18
CA THR A 11 15.90 -11.66 6.15
C THR A 11 15.81 -11.07 7.56
N ASP A 12 16.83 -10.32 8.00
CA ASP A 12 16.82 -9.66 9.32
C ASP A 12 15.66 -8.68 9.49
N LYS A 13 15.34 -7.93 8.44
CA LYS A 13 14.21 -6.99 8.45
C LYS A 13 12.88 -7.72 8.52
N ILE A 14 12.71 -8.77 7.71
CA ILE A 14 11.49 -9.59 7.70
C ILE A 14 11.27 -10.19 9.10
N ASN A 15 12.33 -10.76 9.69
CA ASN A 15 12.29 -11.29 11.06
C ASN A 15 11.92 -10.20 12.08
N GLY A 16 12.44 -8.99 11.92
CA GLY A 16 12.11 -7.85 12.77
C GLY A 16 10.63 -7.47 12.69
N PHE A 17 10.07 -7.36 11.49
CA PHE A 17 8.66 -7.04 11.29
C PHE A 17 7.74 -8.14 11.80
N ALA A 18 8.00 -9.39 11.42
CA ALA A 18 7.22 -10.54 11.86
C ALA A 18 7.13 -10.61 13.40
N ARG A 19 8.24 -10.33 14.11
CA ARG A 19 8.24 -10.25 15.57
C ARG A 19 7.34 -9.15 16.14
N ILE A 20 7.30 -7.97 15.51
CA ILE A 20 6.45 -6.85 15.96
C ILE A 20 4.97 -7.22 15.89
N VAL A 21 4.58 -7.99 14.87
CA VAL A 21 3.20 -8.43 14.64
C VAL A 21 2.92 -9.84 15.18
N CYS A 22 3.85 -10.43 15.95
CA CYS A 22 3.73 -11.75 16.55
C CYS A 22 3.46 -12.90 15.56
N GLN A 23 4.04 -12.82 14.36
CA GLN A 23 3.95 -13.84 13.31
C GLN A 23 5.30 -14.52 13.06
N THR A 24 5.28 -15.67 12.39
CA THR A 24 6.49 -16.20 11.75
C THR A 24 6.87 -15.36 10.52
N PRO A 25 8.15 -15.33 10.13
CA PRO A 25 8.60 -14.67 8.90
C PRO A 25 7.83 -15.12 7.64
N GLU A 26 7.53 -16.42 7.57
CA GLU A 26 6.77 -17.02 6.47
C GLU A 26 5.32 -16.55 6.44
N GLU A 27 4.62 -16.55 7.59
CA GLU A 27 3.25 -16.04 7.70
C GLU A 27 3.17 -14.56 7.29
N TYR A 28 4.07 -13.73 7.84
CA TYR A 28 4.15 -12.31 7.50
C TYR A 28 4.37 -12.07 6.01
N LEU A 29 5.26 -12.85 5.37
CA LEU A 29 5.51 -12.73 3.93
C LEU A 29 4.32 -13.16 3.08
N ILE A 30 3.63 -14.24 3.47
CA ILE A 30 2.43 -14.70 2.75
C ILE A 30 1.35 -13.64 2.83
N GLU A 31 1.04 -13.14 4.02
CA GLU A 31 0.03 -12.08 4.20
C GLU A 31 0.39 -10.80 3.42
N LEU A 32 1.65 -10.41 3.40
CA LEU A 32 2.10 -9.24 2.64
C LEU A 32 1.95 -9.43 1.12
N ILE A 33 2.14 -10.65 0.62
CA ILE A 33 1.92 -10.98 -0.79
C ILE A 33 0.41 -11.00 -1.08
N GLU A 34 -0.39 -11.60 -0.21
CA GLU A 34 -1.85 -11.67 -0.34
C GLU A 34 -2.47 -10.27 -0.33
N GLU A 35 -2.10 -9.41 0.62
CA GLU A 35 -2.51 -7.99 0.67
C GLU A 35 -2.19 -7.29 -0.64
N ARG A 36 -0.98 -7.50 -1.16
CA ARG A 36 -0.55 -6.87 -2.41
C ARG A 36 -1.39 -7.34 -3.60
N ILE A 37 -1.75 -8.61 -3.66
CA ILE A 37 -2.58 -9.19 -4.73
C ILE A 37 -4.02 -8.68 -4.61
N GLU A 38 -4.59 -8.70 -3.41
CA GLU A 38 -5.97 -8.30 -3.16
C GLU A 38 -6.18 -6.80 -3.39
N HIS A 39 -5.17 -5.98 -3.09
CA HIS A 39 -5.25 -4.52 -3.19
C HIS A 39 -4.47 -3.92 -4.37
N ASP A 40 -4.00 -4.73 -5.33
CA ASP A 40 -3.22 -4.23 -6.48
C ASP A 40 -3.97 -3.12 -7.26
N SER A 41 -5.29 -3.23 -7.38
CA SER A 41 -6.14 -2.20 -7.99
C SER A 41 -6.05 -0.86 -7.27
N ALA A 42 -6.06 -0.85 -5.93
CA ALA A 42 -5.95 0.36 -5.13
C ALA A 42 -4.56 0.98 -5.21
N TYR A 43 -3.51 0.15 -5.28
CA TYR A 43 -2.14 0.63 -5.53
C TYR A 43 -2.01 1.28 -6.90
N ASN A 44 -2.58 0.67 -7.94
CA ASN A 44 -2.59 1.20 -9.30
C ASN A 44 -3.39 2.51 -9.40
N GLU A 45 -4.54 2.60 -8.74
CA GLU A 45 -5.35 3.81 -8.67
C GLU A 45 -4.61 4.94 -7.94
N THR A 46 -4.01 4.65 -6.79
CA THR A 46 -3.19 5.62 -6.04
C THR A 46 -2.01 6.12 -6.88
N ALA A 47 -1.33 5.21 -7.59
CA ALA A 47 -0.25 5.55 -8.49
C ALA A 47 -0.72 6.40 -9.67
N TYR A 48 -1.92 6.14 -10.22
CA TYR A 48 -2.53 6.96 -11.25
C TYR A 48 -2.86 8.37 -10.74
N LEU A 49 -3.50 8.47 -9.58
CA LEU A 49 -3.86 9.74 -8.94
C LEU A 49 -2.63 10.62 -8.67
N ALA A 50 -1.50 10.01 -8.29
CA ALA A 50 -0.26 10.72 -8.02
C ALA A 50 0.40 11.36 -9.26
N LYS A 51 0.01 10.98 -10.49
CA LYS A 51 0.64 11.46 -11.74
C LYS A 51 0.30 12.91 -12.08
N SER A 52 -0.94 13.34 -11.82
CA SER A 52 -1.40 14.70 -12.11
C SER A 52 -1.40 15.55 -10.83
N GLU A 53 -0.98 16.82 -10.93
CA GLU A 53 -0.89 17.71 -9.77
C GLU A 53 -2.26 17.92 -9.10
N ILE A 54 -3.32 18.01 -9.91
CA ILE A 54 -4.70 18.20 -9.42
C ILE A 54 -5.15 16.97 -8.63
N ASN A 55 -4.94 15.77 -9.17
CA ASN A 55 -5.33 14.52 -8.53
C ASN A 55 -4.48 14.24 -7.28
N ARG A 56 -3.18 14.58 -7.29
CA ARG A 56 -2.32 14.50 -6.09
C ARG A 56 -2.82 15.38 -4.96
N LYS A 57 -3.20 16.64 -5.24
CA LYS A 57 -3.76 17.56 -4.23
C LYS A 57 -5.05 17.01 -3.60
N ARG A 58 -5.87 16.29 -4.38
CA ARG A 58 -7.11 15.66 -3.89
C ARG A 58 -6.81 14.42 -3.06
N LEU A 59 -5.87 13.58 -3.49
CA LEU A 59 -5.39 12.45 -2.70
C LEU A 59 -4.85 12.92 -1.34
N ASP A 60 -4.02 13.97 -1.31
CA ASP A 60 -3.50 14.55 -0.06
C ASP A 60 -4.61 15.06 0.86
N ARG A 61 -5.66 15.66 0.29
CA ARG A 61 -6.84 16.11 1.04
C ARG A 61 -7.61 14.92 1.59
N ALA A 62 -7.91 13.93 0.78
CA ALA A 62 -8.61 12.72 1.21
C ALA A 62 -7.86 12.00 2.35
N VAL A 63 -6.53 11.91 2.27
CA VAL A 63 -5.69 11.36 3.35
C VAL A 63 -5.82 12.20 4.63
N LYS A 64 -5.85 13.53 4.54
CA LYS A 64 -6.05 14.40 5.71
C LYS A 64 -7.45 14.24 6.31
N ASP A 65 -8.47 14.14 5.47
CA ASP A 65 -9.86 13.99 5.90
C ASP A 65 -10.07 12.64 6.59
N ILE A 66 -9.54 11.54 6.05
CA ILE A 66 -9.56 10.22 6.69
C ILE A 66 -8.88 10.25 8.07
N ARG A 67 -7.71 10.89 8.17
CA ARG A 67 -7.01 11.06 9.47
C ARG A 67 -7.81 11.88 10.47
N ALA A 68 -8.67 12.78 9.99
CA ALA A 68 -9.59 13.57 10.80
C ALA A 68 -10.94 12.87 11.04
N GLY A 69 -11.13 11.62 10.58
CA GLY A 69 -12.38 10.86 10.72
C GLY A 69 -13.50 11.31 9.78
N LYS A 70 -13.18 11.99 8.68
CA LYS A 70 -14.14 12.45 7.66
C LYS A 70 -14.04 11.54 6.42
N TYR A 71 -15.16 10.95 6.03
CA TYR A 71 -15.22 9.93 4.96
C TYR A 71 -16.12 10.35 3.79
N GLU A 72 -15.93 11.57 3.29
CA GLU A 72 -16.66 12.05 2.11
C GLU A 72 -16.04 11.47 0.82
N VAL A 73 -16.89 11.00 -0.10
CA VAL A 73 -16.48 10.42 -1.38
C VAL A 73 -16.50 11.50 -2.46
N HIS A 74 -15.41 11.63 -3.20
CA HIS A 74 -15.32 12.54 -4.34
C HIS A 74 -14.84 11.80 -5.60
N GLY A 75 -15.51 11.97 -6.75
CA GLY A 75 -15.14 11.30 -8.00
C GLY A 75 -13.89 11.88 -8.68
N LEU A 76 -13.27 11.13 -9.61
CA LEU A 76 -12.08 11.56 -10.37
C LEU A 76 -12.37 12.77 -11.27
N ILE A 77 -11.36 13.62 -11.51
CA ILE A 77 -11.41 14.69 -12.53
C ILE A 77 -10.45 14.25 -13.65
N ASN A 78 -10.96 14.15 -14.87
CA ASN A 78 -10.11 13.97 -16.05
C ASN A 78 -9.61 15.34 -16.51
N GLU A 79 -8.41 15.42 -17.10
CA GLU A 79 -7.78 16.69 -17.56
C GLU A 79 -8.57 17.43 -18.68
N ASN A 80 -9.78 16.96 -19.02
CA ASN A 80 -10.73 17.56 -19.95
C ASN A 80 -12.05 18.05 -19.30
N ASP A 81 -12.18 17.98 -17.97
CA ASP A 81 -13.29 18.60 -17.19
C ASP A 81 -12.82 19.92 -16.53
#